data_AF-A0A535W2I7-F1
#
_entry.id   AF-A0A535W2I7-F1
#
_cell.length_a   1.000
_cell.length_b   1.000
_cell.length_c   1.000
_cell.angle_alpha   90.00
_cell.angle_beta   90.00
_cell.angle_gamma   90.00
#
_symmetry.space_group_name_H-M   'P 1'
#
loop_
_entity.id
_entity.type
_entity.pdbx_description
1 polymer ?
#
loop_
_entity_poly.entity_id
_entity_poly.type
_entity_poly.pdbx_seq_one_letter_code
_entity_poly.pdbx_strand_id
1 'polypeptide(L)' 'MSSGGRPRSSRARFAVATVAALVGLVWIAQGLGVPIGRGSFMIGDPFWSWAGAALVLVAAGYAAWPRLRRR' A
#
# COMPACT_ATOMS: atom_id res chain seq x y z
N MET A 1 -19.13 -7.19 -34.52
CA MET A 1 -17.91 -7.54 -33.72
C MET A 1 -18.00 -6.81 -32.39
N SER A 2 -18.38 -7.51 -31.31
CA SER A 2 -18.56 -6.90 -29.99
C SER A 2 -17.21 -6.65 -29.33
N SER A 3 -16.84 -5.38 -29.16
CA SER A 3 -15.68 -4.94 -28.40
C SER A 3 -15.80 -5.34 -26.94
N GLY A 4 -15.21 -6.48 -26.57
CA GLY A 4 -15.15 -6.99 -25.20
C GLY A 4 -14.23 -6.17 -24.30
N GLY A 5 -14.65 -4.98 -23.90
CA GLY A 5 -13.99 -4.20 -22.85
C GLY A 5 -14.20 -4.83 -21.48
N ARG A 6 -13.35 -5.77 -21.06
CA ARG A 6 -13.36 -6.36 -19.70
C ARG A 6 -12.13 -5.90 -18.88
N PRO A 7 -12.09 -6.19 -17.57
CA PRO A 7 -12.06 -5.27 -16.42
C PRO A 7 -10.63 -4.88 -15.98
N ARG A 8 -9.87 -4.21 -16.85
CA ARG A 8 -8.47 -3.83 -16.57
C ARG A 8 -8.30 -2.93 -15.34
N SER A 9 -9.27 -2.03 -15.08
CA SER A 9 -9.20 -1.08 -13.98
C SER A 9 -9.13 -1.74 -12.61
N SER A 10 -9.91 -2.81 -12.38
CA SER A 10 -9.94 -3.49 -11.07
C SER A 10 -8.60 -4.16 -10.74
N ARG A 11 -7.96 -4.84 -11.72
CA ARG A 11 -6.67 -5.52 -11.50
C ARG A 11 -5.54 -4.53 -11.25
N ALA A 12 -5.47 -3.46 -12.05
CA ALA A 12 -4.49 -2.40 -11.86
C ALA A 12 -4.65 -1.73 -10.49
N ARG A 13 -5.89 -1.50 -10.06
CA ARG A 13 -6.21 -0.93 -8.74
C ARG A 13 -5.72 -1.82 -7.59
N PHE A 14 -5.94 -3.14 -7.67
CA PHE A 14 -5.41 -4.09 -6.70
C PHE A 14 -3.88 -4.13 -6.72
N ALA A 15 -3.25 -4.12 -7.90
CA ALA A 15 -1.80 -4.11 -8.00
C ALA A 15 -1.19 -2.87 -7.32
N VAL A 16 -1.75 -1.68 -7.57
CA VAL A 16 -1.32 -0.43 -6.93
C VAL A 16 -1.52 -0.50 -5.41
N ALA A 17 -2.67 -1.00 -4.95
CA ALA A 17 -2.93 -1.15 -3.52
C ALA A 17 -1.94 -2.13 -2.85
N THR A 18 -1.63 -3.25 -3.50
CA THR A 18 -0.65 -4.22 -3.00
C THR A 18 0.74 -3.60 -2.90
N VAL A 19 1.20 -2.92 -3.95
CA VAL A 19 2.51 -2.25 -3.94
C VAL A 19 2.57 -1.19 -2.85
N ALA A 20 1.54 -0.35 -2.72
CA ALA A 20 1.47 0.66 -1.67
C ALA A 20 1.48 0.03 -0.25
N ALA A 21 0.78 -1.08 -0.05
CA ALA A 21 0.78 -1.80 1.22
C ALA A 21 2.16 -2.39 1.55
N LEU A 22 2.87 -2.96 0.56
CA LEU A 22 4.22 -3.46 0.74
C LEU A 22 5.21 -2.33 1.09
N VAL A 23 5.11 -1.19 0.41
CA VAL A 23 5.91 0.00 0.74
C VAL A 23 5.63 0.47 2.17
N GLY A 24 4.36 0.52 2.56
CA GLY A 24 3.97 0.89 3.92
C GLY A 24 4.52 -0.07 4.97
N LEU A 25 4.52 -1.38 4.70
CA LEU A 25 5.13 -2.39 5.57
C LEU A 25 6.64 -2.20 5.72
N VAL A 26 7.34 -1.85 4.62
CA VAL A 26 8.77 -1.54 4.67
C VAL A 26 9.03 -0.31 5.55
N TRP A 27 8.22 0.74 5.44
CA TRP A 27 8.34 1.92 6.29
C TRP A 27 8.06 1.63 7.77
N ILE A 28 7.07 0.77 8.06
CA ILE A 28 6.81 0.29 9.42
C ILE A 28 8.04 -0.43 9.97
N ALA A 29 8.58 -1.38 9.21
CA ALA A 29 9.74 -2.13 9.62
C ALA A 29 10.98 -1.23 9.82
N GLN A 30 11.18 -0.23 8.97
CA GLN A 30 12.26 0.75 9.15
C GLN A 30 12.05 1.60 10.41
N GLY A 31 10.86 2.16 10.64
CA GLY A 31 10.59 2.93 11.86
C GLY A 31 10.74 2.13 13.15
N LEU A 32 10.48 0.81 13.10
CA LEU A 32 10.71 -0.13 14.21
C LEU A 32 12.19 -0.49 14.42
N GLY A 33 13.09 0.01 13.59
CA GLY A 33 14.53 -0.25 13.71
C GLY A 33 15.02 -1.51 13.00
N VAL A 34 14.21 -2.12 12.12
CA VAL A 34 14.67 -3.29 11.35
C VAL A 34 15.74 -2.85 10.33
N PRO A 35 16.93 -3.47 10.32
CA PRO A 35 18.06 -3.05 9.50
C PRO A 35 17.92 -3.48 8.02
N ILE A 36 16.82 -3.12 7.36
CA ILE A 36 16.52 -3.47 5.95
C ILE A 36 17.30 -2.59 4.95
N GLY A 37 18.49 -2.14 5.33
CA GLY A 37 19.34 -1.28 4.52
C GLY A 37 20.49 -0.74 5.36
N ARG A 38 21.72 -0.92 4.90
CA ARG A 38 22.90 -0.38 5.59
C ARG A 38 22.80 1.15 5.59
N GLY A 39 22.58 1.76 6.76
CA GLY A 39 22.72 3.21 6.97
C GLY A 39 21.58 4.09 6.44
N SER A 40 20.33 3.60 6.44
CA SER A 40 19.20 4.46 6.02
C SER A 40 18.75 5.39 7.17
N PHE A 41 18.58 6.68 6.87
CA PHE A 41 18.19 7.77 7.79
C PHE A 41 16.83 7.55 8.49
N MET A 42 16.10 6.52 8.07
CA MET A 42 14.72 6.21 8.46
C MET A 42 14.63 5.16 9.58
N ILE A 43 15.74 4.50 9.91
CA ILE A 43 15.75 3.36 10.82
C ILE A 43 15.74 3.83 12.27
N GLY A 44 14.71 3.44 13.03
CA GLY A 44 14.54 3.79 14.45
C GLY A 44 13.82 5.12 14.71
N ASP A 45 13.26 5.76 13.69
CA ASP A 45 12.40 6.94 13.84
C ASP A 45 10.90 6.51 13.79
N PRO A 46 10.13 6.69 14.90
CA PRO A 46 8.71 6.35 14.97
C PRO A 46 7.84 7.01 13.89
N PHE A 47 8.28 8.15 13.34
CA PHE A 47 7.58 8.84 12.24
C PHE A 47 7.31 7.89 11.05
N TRP A 48 8.29 7.07 10.66
CA TRP A 48 8.15 6.15 9.53
C TRP A 48 7.20 5.00 9.83
N SER A 49 7.07 4.59 11.09
CA SER A 49 6.06 3.61 11.51
C SER A 49 4.65 4.16 11.34
N TRP A 50 4.40 5.41 11.75
CA TRP A 50 3.10 6.05 11.56
C TRP A 50 2.79 6.32 10.08
N ALA A 51 3.77 6.80 9.31
CA ALA A 51 3.63 7.04 7.88
C ALA A 51 3.31 5.73 7.11
N GLY A 52 4.02 4.64 7.43
CA GLY A 52 3.77 3.33 6.84
C GLY A 52 2.40 2.77 7.20
N ALA A 53 1.97 2.90 8.45
CA ALA A 53 0.63 2.50 8.90
C ALA A 53 -0.48 3.27 8.16
N ALA A 54 -0.33 4.59 8.05
CA ALA A 54 -1.28 5.42 7.28
C ALA A 54 -1.36 4.97 5.81
N LEU A 55 -0.22 4.67 5.19
CA LEU A 55 -0.17 4.21 3.79
C LEU A 55 -0.89 2.86 3.60
N VAL A 56 -0.69 1.91 4.53
CA VAL A 56 -1.39 0.62 4.52
C VAL A 56 -2.91 0.82 4.64
N LEU A 57 -3.36 1.70 5.54
CA LEU A 57 -4.79 2.00 5.71
C LEU A 57 -5.40 2.63 4.46
N VAL A 58 -4.72 3.58 3.84
CA VAL A 58 -5.17 4.21 2.58
C VAL A 58 -5.23 3.17 1.46
N ALA A 59 -4.23 2.29 1.35
CA ALA A 59 -4.21 1.23 0.35
C ALA A 59 -5.38 0.23 0.55
N ALA A 60 -5.65 -0.17 1.79
CA ALA A 60 -6.76 -1.04 2.14
C ALA A 60 -8.12 -0.39 1.81
N GLY A 61 -8.29 0.89 2.19
CA GLY A 61 -9.48 1.67 1.86
C GLY A 61 -9.68 1.81 0.34
N TYR A 62 -8.60 2.10 -0.39
CA TYR A 62 -8.62 2.24 -1.84
C TYR A 62 -8.99 0.92 -2.57
N ALA A 63 -8.56 -0.22 -2.04
CA ALA A 63 -8.92 -1.55 -2.53
C ALA A 63 -10.36 -1.95 -2.16
N ALA A 64 -10.84 -1.56 -0.98
CA ALA A 64 -12.18 -1.86 -0.49
C ALA A 64 -13.26 -0.93 -1.04
N TRP A 65 -12.90 0.28 -1.48
CA TRP A 65 -13.82 1.30 -2.00
C TRP A 65 -14.83 0.81 -3.05
N PRO A 66 -14.44 0.00 -4.06
CA PRO A 66 -15.39 -0.50 -5.05
C PRO A 66 -16.37 -1.53 -4.48
N ARG A 67 -16.01 -2.24 -3.40
CA ARG A 67 -16.90 -3.19 -2.71
C ARG A 67 -17.90 -2.46 -1.82
N LEU A 68 -17.47 -1.37 -1.18
CA LEU A 68 -18.33 -0.56 -0.33
C LEU A 68 -19.35 0.26 -1.15
N ARG A 69 -18.96 0.77 -2.33
CA ARG A 69 -19.87 1.50 -3.25
C ARG A 69 -20.86 0.61 -4.03
N ARG A 70 -20.71 -0.71 -3.97
CA ARG A 70 -21.61 -1.66 -4.66
C ARG A 70 -22.67 -2.27 -3.72
N ARG A 71 -22.61 -1.97 -2.43
CA ARG A 71 -23.70 -2.20 -1.47
C ARG A 71 -24.54 -0.93 -1.39
#